data_AF-A0A7C1UTN8-F1
#
_entry.id   AF-A0A7C1UTN8-F1
#
_cell.length_a   1.000
_cell.length_b   1.000
_cell.length_c   1.000
_cell.angle_alpha   90.00
_cell.angle_beta   90.00
_cell.angle_gamma   90.00
#
_symmetry.space_group_name_H-M   'P 1'
#
loop_
_entity.id
_entity.type
_entity.pdbx_description
1 polymer ?
#
loop_
_entity_poly.entity_id
_entity_poly.type
_entity_poly.pdbx_seq_one_letter_code
_entity_poly.pdbx_strand_id
1 'polypeptide(L)'
;YTTINYTLANLGTSPTSTLTTVGIYLSTDATVTTADTALNYLDVSSVPAGGSQDYVITNAYVTSAPGTYYLGVIADMNGLQAETDESNNVLVYSASVTVASGSP
;
A
#
# COMPACT_ATOMS: atom_id res chain seq x y z
N TYR A 1 -4.15 8.30 -14.42
CA TYR A 1 -2.97 7.63 -13.83
C TYR A 1 -2.37 8.56 -12.81
N THR A 2 -1.92 8.02 -11.68
CA THR A 2 -1.23 8.79 -10.63
C THR A 2 0.07 8.08 -10.24
N THR A 3 1.02 8.86 -9.72
CA THR A 3 2.27 8.35 -9.17
C THR A 3 2.19 8.29 -7.66
N ILE A 4 2.51 7.13 -7.07
CA ILE A 4 2.49 6.88 -5.64
C ILE A 4 3.91 6.52 -5.20
N ASN A 5 4.40 7.20 -4.16
CA ASN A 5 5.71 6.94 -3.56
C ASN A 5 5.47 6.46 -2.13
N TYR A 6 6.13 5.39 -1.72
CA TYR A 6 6.06 4.90 -0.35
C TYR A 6 7.37 4.23 0.05
N THR A 7 7.62 4.20 1.36
CA THR A 7 8.76 3.50 1.95
C THR A 7 8.23 2.28 2.70
N LEU A 8 8.74 1.11 2.35
CA LEU A 8 8.51 -0.12 3.11
C LEU A 8 9.66 -0.30 4.11
N ALA A 9 9.34 -0.50 5.39
CA ALA A 9 10.33 -0.68 6.44
C ALA A 9 10.08 -1.99 7.20
N ASN A 10 11.13 -2.78 7.39
CA ASN A 10 11.11 -3.93 8.29
C ASN A 10 11.62 -3.46 9.67
N LEU A 11 10.71 -3.28 10.61
CA LEU A 11 11.04 -2.84 11.97
C LEU A 11 11.50 -3.99 12.88
N GLY A 12 11.45 -5.23 12.38
CA GLY A 12 11.85 -6.43 13.11
C GLY A 12 13.36 -6.65 13.17
N THR A 13 13.75 -7.63 13.98
CA THR A 13 15.16 -8.02 14.19
C THR A 13 15.64 -9.11 13.25
N SER A 14 14.80 -9.58 12.32
CA SER A 14 15.14 -10.60 11.33
C SER A 14 14.76 -10.13 9.93
N PRO A 15 15.54 -10.49 8.90
CA PRO A 15 15.19 -10.15 7.52
C PRO A 15 13.87 -10.82 7.13
N THR A 16 13.13 -10.21 6.19
CA THR A 16 11.94 -10.88 5.64
C THR A 16 12.37 -12.15 4.91
N SER A 17 11.67 -13.24 5.19
CA SER A 17 12.09 -14.60 4.84
C SER A 17 11.60 -15.07 3.47
N THR A 18 10.59 -14.39 2.94
CA THR A 18 9.94 -14.69 1.65
C THR A 18 9.63 -13.40 0.90
N LEU A 19 9.36 -13.51 -0.41
CA LEU A 19 8.78 -12.41 -1.16
C LEU A 19 7.41 -12.11 -0.56
N THR A 20 7.13 -10.83 -0.36
CA THR A 20 5.83 -10.37 0.12
C THR A 20 5.22 -9.41 -0.89
N THR A 21 3.91 -9.23 -0.83
CA THR A 21 3.16 -8.37 -1.75
C THR A 21 2.61 -7.19 -0.98
N VAL A 22 2.90 -6.00 -1.49
CA VAL A 22 2.30 -4.74 -1.05
C VAL A 22 1.05 -4.48 -1.91
N GLY A 23 -0.08 -4.22 -1.26
CA GLY A 23 -1.32 -3.81 -1.93
C GLY A 23 -1.57 -2.32 -1.76
N ILE A 24 -2.01 -1.65 -2.83
CA ILE A 24 -2.37 -0.23 -2.81
C ILE A 24 -3.87 -0.13 -3.02
N TYR A 25 -4.53 0.60 -2.14
CA TYR A 25 -5.98 0.63 -2.02
C TYR A 25 -6.53 2.05 -2.01
N LEU A 26 -7.72 2.18 -2.59
CA LEU A 26 -8.55 3.36 -2.52
C LEU A 26 -9.80 3.04 -1.71
N SER A 27 -9.96 3.70 -0.56
CA SER A 27 -11.06 3.51 0.37
C SER A 27 -12.03 4.68 0.37
N THR A 28 -13.31 4.42 0.66
CA THR A 28 -14.33 5.46 0.84
C THR A 28 -14.34 6.04 2.26
N ASP A 29 -13.57 5.47 3.19
CA ASP A 29 -13.43 5.97 4.55
C ASP A 29 -11.97 5.96 5.02
N ALA A 30 -11.73 6.47 6.23
CA ALA A 30 -10.37 6.67 6.75
C ALA A 30 -9.66 5.35 7.15
N THR A 31 -10.36 4.21 7.10
CA THR A 31 -9.84 2.90 7.47
C THR A 31 -9.57 2.10 6.20
N VAL A 32 -8.32 2.05 5.78
CA VAL A 32 -7.93 1.27 4.61
C VAL A 32 -7.73 -0.20 4.97
N THR A 33 -8.39 -1.07 4.23
CA THR A 33 -8.37 -2.53 4.40
C THR A 33 -8.24 -3.24 3.05
N THR A 34 -8.00 -4.55 3.08
CA THR A 34 -7.96 -5.38 1.86
C THR A 34 -9.33 -5.56 1.18
N ALA A 35 -10.41 -5.10 1.81
CA ALA A 35 -11.75 -5.08 1.21
C ALA A 35 -12.00 -3.84 0.32
N ASP A 36 -11.11 -2.85 0.37
CA ASP A 36 -11.21 -1.63 -0.43
C ASP A 36 -10.85 -1.86 -1.91
N THR A 37 -10.98 -0.81 -2.72
CA THR A 37 -10.68 -0.90 -4.16
C THR A 37 -9.17 -0.98 -4.37
N ALA A 38 -8.68 -2.14 -4.78
CA ALA A 38 -7.28 -2.31 -5.14
C ALA A 38 -6.93 -1.52 -6.42
N LEU A 39 -5.92 -0.67 -6.32
CA LEU A 39 -5.37 0.09 -7.44
C LEU A 39 -4.19 -0.63 -8.08
N ASN A 40 -3.36 -1.30 -7.28
CA ASN A 40 -2.18 -2.01 -7.74
C ASN A 40 -1.65 -2.99 -6.67
N TYR A 41 -0.84 -3.95 -7.10
CA TYR A 41 -0.09 -4.88 -6.26
C TYR A 41 1.37 -4.89 -6.70
N LEU A 42 2.29 -4.89 -5.74
CA LEU A 42 3.71 -4.97 -6.01
C LEU A 42 4.37 -6.05 -5.16
N ASP A 43 4.98 -7.02 -5.81
CA ASP A 43 5.89 -7.94 -5.12
C ASP A 43 7.17 -7.20 -4.78
N VAL A 44 7.51 -7.23 -3.49
CA VAL A 44 8.68 -6.55 -2.95
C VAL A 44 9.75 -7.57 -2.56
N SER A 45 11.01 -7.18 -2.79
CA SER A 45 12.17 -7.98 -2.43
C SER A 45 12.34 -8.07 -0.91
N SER A 46 13.20 -8.99 -0.47
CA SER A 46 13.51 -9.12 0.96
C SER A 46 14.07 -7.80 1.52
N VAL A 47 13.54 -7.37 2.66
CA VAL A 47 14.00 -6.19 3.40
C VAL A 47 14.78 -6.68 4.63
N PRO A 48 16.05 -6.27 4.79
CA PRO A 48 16.86 -6.68 5.93
C PRO A 48 16.27 -6.16 7.25
N ALA A 49 16.64 -6.81 8.36
CA ALA A 49 16.23 -6.38 9.70
C ALA A 49 16.58 -4.91 9.96
N GLY A 50 15.62 -4.12 10.44
CA GLY A 50 15.76 -2.68 10.65
C GLY A 50 15.96 -1.86 9.37
N GLY A 51 15.86 -2.48 8.19
CA GLY A 51 16.06 -1.86 6.89
C GLY A 51 14.78 -1.29 6.31
N SER A 52 14.95 -0.47 5.28
CA SER A 52 13.84 0.07 4.49
C SER A 52 14.18 0.12 3.01
N GLN A 53 13.16 0.12 2.16
CA GLN A 53 13.25 0.27 0.72
C GLN A 53 12.15 1.20 0.21
N ASP A 54 12.52 2.10 -0.70
CA ASP A 54 11.60 3.02 -1.35
C ASP A 54 11.03 2.41 -2.63
N TYR A 55 9.74 2.61 -2.85
CA TYR A 55 9.02 2.12 -4.02
C TYR A 55 8.23 3.25 -4.68
N VAL A 56 8.14 3.17 -6.01
CA VAL A 56 7.39 4.12 -6.83
C VAL A 56 6.48 3.36 -7.78
N ILE A 57 5.20 3.73 -7.80
CA ILE A 57 4.20 3.20 -8.73
C ILE A 57 3.73 4.34 -9.61
N THR A 58 4.09 4.32 -10.89
CA THR A 58 3.84 5.42 -11.82
C THR A 58 2.51 5.30 -12.58
N ASN A 59 1.84 4.14 -12.50
CA ASN A 59 0.68 3.81 -13.33
C ASN A 59 -0.47 3.23 -12.49
N ALA A 60 -0.69 3.74 -11.28
CA ALA A 60 -1.87 3.35 -10.51
C ALA A 60 -3.14 3.75 -11.28
N TYR A 61 -3.94 2.74 -11.65
CA TYR A 61 -5.17 2.93 -12.41
C TYR A 61 -6.34 3.04 -11.44
N VAL A 62 -7.08 4.14 -11.54
CA VAL A 62 -8.23 4.41 -10.67
C VAL A 62 -9.49 4.21 -11.51
N THR A 63 -10.24 3.15 -11.21
CA THR A 63 -11.53 2.82 -11.84
C THR A 63 -12.73 3.41 -11.09
N SER A 64 -12.50 4.00 -9.93
CA SER A 64 -13.56 4.48 -9.04
C SER A 64 -14.29 5.68 -9.63
N ALA A 65 -15.57 5.80 -9.28
CA ALA A 65 -16.38 6.94 -9.65
C ALA A 65 -15.76 8.24 -9.08
N PRO A 66 -16.02 9.41 -9.69
CA PRO A 66 -15.56 10.69 -9.16
C PRO A 66 -16.00 10.88 -7.71
N GLY A 67 -15.10 11.37 -6.86
CA GLY A 67 -15.35 11.50 -5.43
C GLY A 67 -14.09 11.73 -4.62
N THR A 68 -14.27 11.85 -3.31
CA THR A 68 -13.18 11.98 -2.34
C THR A 68 -12.96 10.64 -1.65
N TYR A 69 -11.71 10.20 -1.62
CA TYR A 69 -11.31 8.89 -1.12
C TYR A 69 -10.07 8.99 -0.23
N TYR A 70 -9.73 7.90 0.43
CA TYR A 70 -8.51 7.72 1.18
C TYR A 70 -7.61 6.74 0.43
N LEU A 71 -6.33 7.09 0.30
CA LEU A 71 -5.33 6.22 -0.31
C LEU A 71 -4.56 5.53 0.80
N GLY A 72 -4.35 4.22 0.70
CA GLY A 72 -3.49 3.49 1.61
C GLY A 72 -2.68 2.41 0.94
N VAL A 73 -1.65 1.98 1.66
CA VAL A 73 -0.71 0.94 1.29
C VAL A 73 -0.71 -0.09 2.41
N ILE A 74 -0.89 -1.36 2.06
CA ILE A 74 -0.89 -2.48 3.00
C ILE A 74 0.31 -3.35 2.68
N ALA A 75 1.29 -3.38 3.59
CA ALA A 75 2.41 -4.31 3.57
C ALA A 75 1.95 -5.72 3.93
N ASP A 76 2.71 -6.73 3.48
CA ASP A 76 2.45 -8.14 3.73
C ASP A 76 0.99 -8.57 3.67
N MET A 77 0.32 -8.17 2.59
CA MET A 77 -1.12 -8.40 2.43
C MET A 77 -1.52 -9.88 2.50
N ASN A 78 -0.58 -10.78 2.20
CA ASN A 78 -0.78 -12.22 2.22
C ASN A 78 -0.46 -12.86 3.58
N GLY A 79 0.04 -12.11 4.57
CA GLY A 79 0.44 -12.61 5.89
C GLY A 79 1.59 -13.62 5.82
N LEU A 80 2.56 -13.40 4.93
CA LEU A 80 3.67 -14.32 4.70
C LEU A 80 4.90 -14.01 5.56
N GLN A 81 4.98 -12.83 6.15
CA GLN A 81 5.96 -12.48 7.17
C GLN A 81 5.31 -12.57 8.54
N ALA A 82 5.89 -13.38 9.43
CA ALA A 82 5.48 -13.34 10.83
C ALA A 82 6.08 -12.08 11.47
N GLU A 83 5.24 -11.10 11.77
CA GLU A 83 5.66 -9.84 12.37
C GLU A 83 5.31 -9.82 13.86
N THR A 84 6.06 -9.04 14.65
CA THR A 84 5.75 -8.86 16.07
C THR A 84 4.49 -8.02 16.29
N ASP A 85 4.10 -7.25 15.28
CA ASP A 85 2.94 -6.37 15.30
C ASP A 85 2.31 -6.34 13.90
N GLU A 86 1.29 -7.16 13.67
CA GLU A 86 0.56 -7.22 12.40
C GLU A 86 -0.34 -5.99 12.16
N SER A 87 -0.49 -5.10 13.16
CA SER A 87 -1.38 -3.95 13.07
C SER A 87 -0.75 -2.73 12.41
N ASN A 88 0.58 -2.73 12.23
CA ASN A 88 1.34 -1.60 11.68
C ASN A 88 1.57 -1.69 10.16
N ASN A 89 1.02 -2.72 9.51
CA ASN A 89 1.19 -2.96 8.07
C ASN A 89 0.38 -2.02 7.17
N VAL A 90 -0.49 -1.19 7.74
CA VAL A 90 -1.33 -0.25 6.99
C VAL A 90 -0.78 1.17 7.13
N LEU A 91 -0.38 1.76 6.01
CA LEU A 91 -0.08 3.19 5.89
C LEU A 91 -1.24 3.88 5.15
N VAL A 92 -1.83 4.91 5.78
CA VAL A 92 -2.86 5.74 5.15
C VAL A 92 -2.28 7.11 4.79
N TYR A 93 -2.50 7.56 3.55
CA TYR A 93 -2.14 8.89 3.12
C TYR A 93 -2.95 9.92 3.90
N SER A 94 -2.26 10.88 4.53
CA SER A 94 -2.85 11.80 5.51
C SER A 94 -3.87 12.78 4.93
N ALA A 95 -3.89 12.94 3.61
CA ALA A 95 -4.87 13.76 2.91
C ALA A 95 -5.80 12.90 2.06
N SER A 96 -7.03 13.37 1.86
CA SER A 96 -7.95 12.73 0.94
C SER A 96 -7.53 12.94 -0.52
N VAL A 97 -7.75 11.92 -1.36
CA VAL A 97 -7.50 11.97 -2.79
C VAL A 97 -8.81 12.25 -3.52
N THR A 98 -8.79 13.22 -4.44
CA THR A 98 -9.94 13.50 -5.30
C THR A 98 -9.80 12.73 -6.61
N VAL A 99 -10.74 11.83 -6.86
CA VAL A 99 -10.93 11.22 -8.17
C VAL A 99 -11.84 12.16 -8.97
N ALA A 100 -11.31 12.73 -10.03
CA ALA A 100 -12.09 13.58 -10.93
C ALA A 100 -12.78 12.74 -12.01
N SER A 101 -13.92 13.22 -12.51
CA SER A 101 -14.50 12.71 -13.76
C SER A 101 -13.56 13.06 -14.92
N GLY A 102 -12.79 12.08 -15.39
CA GLY A 102 -12.08 12.16 -16.65
C GLY A 102 -12.87 11.41 -17.73
N SER A 103 -13.33 12.12 -18.75
CA SER A 103 -13.59 11.48 -20.04
C SER A 103 -12.24 11.02 -20.61
N PRO A 104 -12.11 9.82 -21.20
CA PRO A 104 -10.84 9.30 -21.72
C PRO A 104 -10.22 10.22 -22.78
#